data_AF-A0A0S2LP11-F1
#
_entry.id   AF-A0A0S2LP11-F1
#
_cell.length_a   1.000
_cell.length_b   1.000
_cell.length_c   1.000
_cell.angle_alpha   90.00
_cell.angle_beta   90.00
_cell.angle_gamma   90.00
#
_symmetry.space_group_name_H-M   'P 1'
#
loop_
_entity.id
_entity.type
_entity.pdbx_description
1 polymer ?
#
loop_
_entity_poly.entity_id
_entity_poly.type
_entity_poly.pdbx_seq_one_letter_code
_entity_poly.pdbx_strand_id
1 'polypeptide(L)'
;MKLAYWMYAGPAHIGTLRVASSFKNVHAIMHAPLGDDYFNVMRSMLERERDFTPVTTSIVDRHVLARGSQEKVVENITRKDKEERPDLILLTPTCTSSILQEDLQNFVNRASNESVCDVILADVNHYRVNELQAADRTLEQIVRFYIEKEKKNSDKEGKNFSGICPKTEKPSANILGIFTLGFHNQHDCKELKKLLKDLDIEINEVLPEGGDVNSLKNLPKAWFNIVPYREVGLMTAIYLEKEFEMPYTSITPMGLVDTAAFIREIASICKKIGDTESSTTCLSGGKQSVSDNGELSGKGIDSIPKILDKNQYENYIDKQTHFVSQAAWFSRSIDCQNLTGKKTVVFGDATHAASMTKILVREMGIHVVCAGTYCKHDADWFREQVSGYCDQVLITDDHSQIGEIIAKLEPAAIFGTQMERHVGKRLDIPCGVISAPVHIQNFPLGFRPFLGYEGTNQISDLVYNSFSLGMEDHLLEIFNGHDNKEVVTRSYSSENDSQNEYEWTKEALTELSKVPGFVRSKVKRNTEKYAQSIKTRQITVEIMYAAKEAVQV
;
A
#
# COMPACT_ATOMS: atom_id res chain seq x y z
N MET A 1 -11.43 -12.65 24.18
CA MET A 1 -9.98 -12.77 23.88
C MET A 1 -9.85 -13.61 22.60
N LYS A 2 -9.00 -13.20 21.64
CA LYS A 2 -8.69 -13.96 20.40
C LYS A 2 -7.25 -14.46 20.55
N LEU A 3 -7.00 -15.76 20.33
CA LEU A 3 -5.64 -16.29 20.30
C LEU A 3 -5.01 -15.91 18.96
N ALA A 4 -3.94 -15.12 18.99
CA ALA A 4 -3.21 -14.70 17.81
C ALA A 4 -1.72 -14.53 18.15
N TYR A 5 -0.84 -14.99 17.25
CA TYR A 5 0.60 -14.72 17.34
C TYR A 5 1.11 -13.84 16.18
N TRP A 6 0.25 -13.57 15.19
CA TRP A 6 0.53 -12.69 14.07
C TRP A 6 -0.68 -11.80 13.78
N MET A 7 -0.41 -10.56 13.39
CA MET A 7 -1.41 -9.57 13.00
C MET A 7 -0.94 -8.85 11.73
N TYR A 8 -1.84 -8.66 10.77
CA TYR A 8 -1.52 -7.98 9.51
C TYR A 8 -1.44 -6.46 9.66
N ALA A 9 -2.30 -5.86 10.47
CA ALA A 9 -2.28 -4.44 10.80
C ALA A 9 -1.96 -4.27 12.29
N GLY A 10 -1.06 -3.34 12.60
CA GLY A 10 -0.68 -2.99 13.96
C GLY A 10 -1.77 -2.25 14.74
N PRO A 11 -1.49 -1.90 16.00
CA PRO A 11 -2.38 -1.07 16.81
C PRO A 11 -2.43 0.37 16.26
N ALA A 12 -3.51 1.07 16.60
CA ALA A 12 -3.84 2.37 16.05
C ALA A 12 -2.74 3.44 16.19
N HIS A 13 -2.07 3.52 17.34
CA HIS A 13 -0.98 4.48 17.54
C HIS A 13 0.16 4.33 16.52
N ILE A 14 0.46 3.12 16.04
CA ILE A 14 1.50 2.94 15.00
C ILE A 14 1.13 3.74 13.74
N GLY A 15 -0.14 3.80 13.37
CA GLY A 15 -0.60 4.62 12.24
C GLY A 15 -0.33 6.10 12.44
N THR A 16 -0.67 6.60 13.62
CA THR A 16 -0.40 7.99 14.05
C THR A 16 1.09 8.30 14.04
N LEU A 17 1.92 7.42 14.59
CA LEU A 17 3.38 7.59 14.64
C LEU A 17 4.02 7.57 13.25
N ARG A 18 3.51 6.72 12.35
CA ARG A 18 3.96 6.71 10.96
C ARG A 18 3.67 8.05 10.30
N VAL A 19 2.46 8.59 10.43
CA VAL A 19 2.13 9.91 9.89
C VAL A 19 3.03 10.99 10.49
N ALA A 20 3.14 11.06 11.82
CA ALA A 20 3.95 12.06 12.50
C ALA A 20 5.44 11.99 12.08
N SER A 21 6.02 10.79 12.01
CA SER A 21 7.42 10.60 11.63
C SER A 21 7.70 10.77 10.14
N SER A 22 6.66 10.93 9.31
CA SER A 22 6.79 11.23 7.88
C SER A 22 6.87 12.72 7.62
N PHE A 23 6.24 13.55 8.44
CA PHE A 23 6.37 15.00 8.38
C PHE A 23 7.74 15.46 8.89
N LYS A 24 8.19 16.62 8.40
CA LYS A 24 9.36 17.31 8.95
C LYS A 24 8.97 18.06 10.22
N ASN A 25 9.86 18.06 11.20
CA ASN A 25 9.71 18.80 12.47
C ASN A 25 8.37 18.54 13.21
N VAL A 26 7.81 17.35 13.06
CA VAL A 26 6.65 16.90 13.86
C VAL A 26 7.13 15.87 14.86
N HIS A 27 6.82 16.08 16.13
CA HIS A 27 7.22 15.18 17.21
C HIS A 27 6.02 14.47 17.80
N ALA A 28 6.00 13.15 17.80
CA ALA A 28 4.95 12.41 18.49
C ALA A 28 5.34 12.12 19.94
N ILE A 29 4.42 12.35 20.87
CA ILE A 29 4.60 11.94 22.27
C ILE A 29 3.57 10.87 22.59
N MET A 30 4.02 9.64 22.80
CA MET A 30 3.14 8.54 23.19
C MET A 30 2.88 8.59 24.68
N HIS A 31 1.61 8.65 25.07
CA HIS A 31 1.26 8.30 26.44
C HIS A 31 1.17 6.78 26.53
N ALA A 32 2.19 6.12 27.09
CA ALA A 32 2.31 4.66 27.03
C ALA A 32 3.19 4.10 28.16
N PRO A 33 3.05 2.81 28.54
CA PRO A 33 4.02 2.11 29.38
C PRO A 33 5.42 2.06 28.75
N LEU A 34 6.42 1.78 29.59
CA LEU A 34 7.77 1.48 29.10
C LEU A 34 7.77 0.21 28.23
N GLY A 35 8.35 0.27 27.03
CA GLY A 35 8.41 -0.83 26.07
C GLY A 35 7.57 -0.62 24.80
N ASP A 36 6.57 0.26 24.85
CA ASP A 36 5.74 0.62 23.68
C ASP A 36 6.52 1.51 22.67
N ASP A 37 7.74 1.91 23.00
CA ASP A 37 8.69 2.64 22.14
C ASP A 37 9.35 1.77 21.05
N TYR A 38 8.92 0.50 20.90
CA TYR A 38 9.42 -0.41 19.86
C TYR A 38 9.22 0.11 18.43
N PHE A 39 8.31 1.08 18.20
CA PHE A 39 8.18 1.79 16.93
C PHE A 39 9.51 2.39 16.46
N ASN A 40 10.30 2.94 17.39
CA ASN A 40 11.61 3.52 17.09
C ASN A 40 12.57 2.48 16.51
N VAL A 41 12.52 1.25 17.02
CA VAL A 41 13.31 0.13 16.51
C VAL A 41 12.86 -0.27 15.11
N MET A 42 11.54 -0.36 14.88
CA MET A 42 11.01 -0.71 13.55
C MET A 42 11.42 0.31 12.49
N ARG A 43 11.24 1.61 12.73
CA ARG A 43 11.60 2.66 11.76
C ARG A 43 13.10 2.69 11.50
N SER A 44 13.90 2.72 12.57
CA SER A 44 15.36 2.78 12.45
C SER A 44 15.95 1.55 11.75
N MET A 45 15.42 0.35 12.01
CA MET A 45 15.95 -0.89 11.44
C MET A 45 15.42 -1.18 10.03
N LEU A 46 14.12 -1.03 9.77
CA LEU A 46 13.51 -1.37 8.49
C LEU A 46 13.83 -0.33 7.41
N GLU A 47 13.69 0.95 7.71
CA GLU A 47 14.00 2.01 6.73
C GLU A 47 15.50 2.35 6.70
N ARG A 48 16.27 1.92 7.71
CA ARG A 48 17.68 2.32 7.90
C ARG A 48 17.82 3.84 7.96
N GLU A 49 16.91 4.45 8.70
CA GLU A 49 16.87 5.90 8.91
C GLU A 49 18.14 6.36 9.63
N ARG A 50 18.68 7.50 9.21
CA ARG A 50 19.92 8.06 9.79
C ARG A 50 19.64 8.93 10.98
N ASP A 51 18.52 9.64 10.93
CA ASP A 51 18.09 10.54 11.98
C ASP A 51 17.32 9.78 13.07
N PHE A 52 17.34 10.33 14.28
CA PHE A 52 16.53 9.78 15.36
C PHE A 52 15.04 9.87 15.00
N THR A 53 14.29 8.85 15.39
CA THR A 53 12.85 8.85 15.18
C THR A 53 12.20 9.88 16.11
N PRO A 54 11.39 10.83 15.59
CA PRO A 54 10.84 11.95 16.37
C PRO A 54 9.62 11.49 17.20
N VAL A 55 9.86 10.48 18.04
CA VAL A 55 8.85 9.84 18.87
C VAL A 55 9.42 9.63 20.26
N THR A 56 8.72 10.11 21.28
CA THR A 56 9.10 9.95 22.70
C THR A 56 7.95 9.40 23.51
N THR A 57 8.26 8.60 24.53
CA THR A 57 7.24 8.03 25.42
C THR A 57 7.11 8.85 26.70
N SER A 58 5.92 9.40 26.94
CA SER A 58 5.48 9.86 28.26
C SER A 58 5.04 8.66 29.09
N ILE A 59 6.00 8.11 29.85
CA ILE A 59 5.88 6.81 30.52
C ILE A 59 4.71 6.76 31.51
N VAL A 60 3.84 5.77 31.34
CA VAL A 60 2.83 5.33 32.32
C VAL A 60 3.47 4.32 33.25
N ASP A 61 3.67 4.70 34.51
CA ASP A 61 4.18 3.82 35.57
C ASP A 61 3.18 3.74 36.74
N ARG A 62 3.53 3.02 37.81
CA ARG A 62 2.64 2.84 38.97
C ARG A 62 2.27 4.16 39.67
N HIS A 63 3.10 5.20 39.58
CA HIS A 63 2.78 6.51 40.15
C HIS A 63 1.69 7.21 39.34
N VAL A 64 1.72 7.07 38.01
CA VAL A 64 0.65 7.55 37.13
C VAL A 64 -0.69 6.91 37.49
N LEU A 65 -0.70 5.60 37.77
CA LEU A 65 -1.94 4.90 38.19
C LEU A 65 -2.49 5.41 39.53
N ALA A 66 -1.61 5.89 40.43
CA ALA A 66 -1.99 6.33 41.76
C ALA A 66 -2.35 7.82 41.85
N ARG A 67 -1.74 8.65 41.00
CA ARG A 67 -1.81 10.13 41.09
C ARG A 67 -2.27 10.83 39.80
N GLY A 68 -2.45 10.08 38.72
CA GLY A 68 -2.71 10.61 37.37
C GLY A 68 -1.43 10.97 36.60
N SER A 69 -1.56 11.09 35.29
CA SER A 69 -0.45 11.42 34.37
C SER A 69 -0.28 12.92 34.09
N GLN A 70 -1.17 13.75 34.66
CA GLN A 70 -1.35 15.17 34.34
C GLN A 70 -0.03 15.95 34.21
N GLU A 71 0.74 16.04 35.29
CA GLU A 71 1.96 16.84 35.31
C GLU A 71 3.02 16.28 34.36
N LYS A 72 3.15 14.95 34.31
CA LYS A 72 4.17 14.26 33.52
C LYS A 72 3.96 14.44 32.02
N VAL A 73 2.71 14.39 31.54
CA VAL A 73 2.41 14.59 30.11
C VAL A 73 2.69 16.03 29.70
N VAL A 74 2.23 17.02 30.49
CA VAL A 74 2.45 18.45 30.18
C VAL A 74 3.93 18.82 30.27
N GLU A 75 4.65 18.33 31.27
CA GLU A 75 6.09 18.55 31.43
C GLU A 75 6.87 17.94 30.25
N ASN A 76 6.55 16.72 29.83
CA ASN A 76 7.21 16.09 28.69
C ASN A 76 6.96 16.84 27.38
N ILE A 77 5.74 17.32 27.13
CA ILE A 77 5.42 18.15 25.96
C ILE A 77 6.27 19.43 25.99
N THR A 78 6.23 20.17 27.09
CA THR A 78 6.95 21.45 27.24
C THR A 78 8.47 21.27 27.19
N ARG A 79 8.98 20.15 27.71
CA ARG A 79 10.39 19.78 27.62
C ARG A 79 10.79 19.52 26.18
N LYS A 80 10.01 18.74 25.43
CA LYS A 80 10.30 18.42 24.03
C LYS A 80 10.20 19.63 23.12
N ASP A 81 9.24 20.53 23.37
CA ASP A 81 9.15 21.84 22.72
C ASP A 81 10.47 22.63 22.87
N LYS A 82 11.05 22.66 24.07
CA LYS A 82 12.31 23.37 24.34
C LYS A 82 13.55 22.69 23.75
N GLU A 83 13.61 21.37 23.80
CA GLU A 83 14.76 20.58 23.35
C GLU A 83 14.86 20.51 21.82
N GLU A 84 13.74 20.24 21.14
CA GLU A 84 13.71 19.91 19.72
C GLU A 84 13.05 20.98 18.85
N ARG A 85 12.26 21.89 19.45
CA ARG A 85 11.53 22.98 18.76
C ARG A 85 10.76 22.51 17.51
N PRO A 86 9.90 21.47 17.64
CA PRO A 86 9.07 21.03 16.53
C PRO A 86 8.05 22.10 16.13
N ASP A 87 7.52 22.01 14.92
CA ASP A 87 6.40 22.85 14.48
C ASP A 87 5.07 22.32 15.06
N LEU A 88 4.96 21.00 15.26
CA LEU A 88 3.81 20.32 15.85
C LEU A 88 4.25 19.22 16.82
N ILE A 89 3.65 19.17 18.00
CA ILE A 89 3.66 18.01 18.89
C ILE A 89 2.32 17.27 18.80
N LEU A 90 2.37 15.98 18.49
CA LEU A 90 1.20 15.11 18.43
C LEU A 90 1.16 14.16 19.63
N LEU A 91 0.30 14.49 20.61
CA LEU A 91 0.05 13.60 21.73
C LEU A 91 -0.72 12.37 21.23
N THR A 92 -0.09 11.20 21.36
CA THR A 92 -0.59 9.94 20.81
C THR A 92 -1.07 9.05 21.96
N PRO A 93 -2.38 8.79 22.08
CA PRO A 93 -2.87 7.81 23.04
C PRO A 93 -2.39 6.40 22.65
N THR A 94 -2.37 5.48 23.60
CA THR A 94 -2.11 4.04 23.37
C THR A 94 -3.29 3.20 23.87
N CYS A 95 -3.19 1.87 23.75
CA CYS A 95 -4.18 0.95 24.31
C CYS A 95 -4.33 1.13 25.82
N THR A 96 -3.22 1.35 26.53
CA THR A 96 -3.22 1.63 27.97
C THR A 96 -3.91 2.96 28.29
N SER A 97 -3.57 4.02 27.58
CA SER A 97 -4.15 5.36 27.78
C SER A 97 -5.65 5.39 27.54
N SER A 98 -6.13 4.57 26.60
CA SER A 98 -7.55 4.45 26.30
C SER A 98 -8.35 3.83 27.45
N ILE A 99 -7.71 3.02 28.31
CA ILE A 99 -8.33 2.42 29.50
C ILE A 99 -8.33 3.39 30.68
N LEU A 100 -7.27 4.19 30.83
CA LEU A 100 -7.15 5.14 31.95
C LEU A 100 -8.21 6.25 31.89
N GLN A 101 -8.73 6.55 30.69
CA GLN A 101 -9.79 7.54 30.45
C GLN A 101 -9.48 8.92 31.07
N GLU A 102 -8.20 9.28 31.12
CA GLU A 102 -7.78 10.61 31.52
C GLU A 102 -8.16 11.64 30.46
N ASP A 103 -8.35 12.88 30.89
CA ASP A 103 -8.68 13.99 30.00
C ASP A 103 -7.42 14.51 29.28
N LEU A 104 -6.93 13.71 28.33
CA LEU A 104 -5.76 14.04 27.52
C LEU A 104 -5.96 15.34 26.72
N GLN A 105 -7.20 15.67 26.35
CA GLN A 105 -7.51 16.90 25.62
C GLN A 105 -7.23 18.12 26.49
N ASN A 106 -7.60 18.09 27.77
CA ASN A 106 -7.25 19.14 28.71
C ASN A 106 -5.73 19.28 28.87
N PHE A 107 -4.97 18.18 28.83
CA PHE A 107 -3.50 18.23 28.95
C PHE A 107 -2.88 18.90 27.72
N VAL A 108 -3.38 18.59 26.52
CA VAL A 108 -3.00 19.27 25.28
C VAL A 108 -3.32 20.76 25.34
N ASN A 109 -4.52 21.14 25.79
CA ASN A 109 -4.92 22.55 25.90
C ASN A 109 -4.01 23.32 26.87
N ARG A 110 -3.62 22.70 27.99
CA ARG A 110 -2.68 23.29 28.95
C ARG A 110 -1.28 23.42 28.35
N ALA A 111 -0.75 22.35 27.77
CA ALA A 111 0.58 22.34 27.19
C ALA A 111 0.71 23.31 26.00
N SER A 112 -0.35 23.46 25.20
CA SER A 112 -0.41 24.43 24.09
C SER A 112 -0.33 25.89 24.54
N ASN A 113 -0.70 26.21 25.80
CA ASN A 113 -0.54 27.57 26.34
C ASN A 113 0.90 27.83 26.83
N GLU A 114 1.66 26.77 27.14
CA GLU A 114 3.03 26.86 27.67
C GLU A 114 4.11 26.63 26.61
N SER A 115 3.74 26.00 25.49
CA SER A 115 4.63 25.62 24.38
C SER A 115 4.57 26.63 23.24
N VAL A 116 5.66 26.73 22.47
CA VAL A 116 5.70 27.56 21.26
C VAL A 116 5.09 26.83 20.06
N CYS A 117 5.32 25.51 19.97
CA CYS A 117 4.75 24.67 18.92
C CYS A 117 3.24 24.48 19.06
N ASP A 118 2.59 24.09 17.96
CA ASP A 118 1.21 23.60 18.03
C ASP A 118 1.17 22.25 18.73
N VAL A 119 0.12 21.99 19.51
CA VAL A 119 -0.08 20.70 20.19
C VAL A 119 -1.45 20.14 19.83
N ILE A 120 -1.51 18.91 19.35
CA ILE A 120 -2.75 18.22 18.97
C ILE A 120 -2.81 16.85 19.68
N LEU A 121 -4.02 16.44 20.10
CA LEU A 121 -4.30 15.06 20.52
C LEU A 121 -4.71 14.25 19.29
N ALA A 122 -4.04 13.15 19.00
CA ALA A 122 -4.46 12.24 17.93
C ALA A 122 -5.84 11.66 18.25
N ASP A 123 -6.82 11.94 17.38
CA ASP A 123 -8.21 11.54 17.54
C ASP A 123 -8.41 10.07 17.11
N VAL A 124 -7.86 9.17 17.92
CA VAL A 124 -7.73 7.74 17.59
C VAL A 124 -8.17 6.88 18.78
N ASN A 125 -9.03 5.90 18.52
CA ASN A 125 -9.49 4.93 19.52
C ASN A 125 -8.96 3.52 19.22
N HIS A 126 -8.08 3.03 20.08
CA HIS A 126 -7.35 1.76 19.95
C HIS A 126 -8.23 0.53 19.77
N TYR A 127 -9.46 0.55 20.29
CA TYR A 127 -10.37 -0.60 20.23
C TYR A 127 -11.35 -0.52 19.06
N ARG A 128 -11.30 0.55 18.26
CA ARG A 128 -12.22 0.79 17.14
C ARG A 128 -11.53 0.86 15.78
N VAL A 129 -10.29 1.33 15.74
CA VAL A 129 -9.53 1.50 14.49
C VAL A 129 -8.20 0.78 14.57
N ASN A 130 -7.72 0.30 13.42
CA ASN A 130 -6.39 -0.30 13.29
C ASN A 130 -5.35 0.76 12.86
N GLU A 131 -4.11 0.31 12.65
CA GLU A 131 -3.00 1.14 12.15
C GLU A 131 -3.36 1.99 10.90
N LEU A 132 -3.95 1.38 9.88
CA LEU A 132 -4.20 2.06 8.59
C LEU A 132 -5.28 3.14 8.71
N GLN A 133 -6.39 2.80 9.38
CA GLN A 133 -7.48 3.74 9.65
C GLN A 133 -7.03 4.91 10.54
N ALA A 134 -6.15 4.63 11.50
CA ALA A 134 -5.57 5.67 12.35
C ALA A 134 -4.62 6.58 11.58
N ALA A 135 -3.82 6.03 10.65
CA ALA A 135 -2.97 6.82 9.78
C ALA A 135 -3.79 7.79 8.90
N ASP A 136 -4.83 7.29 8.22
CA ASP A 136 -5.68 8.13 7.37
C ASP A 136 -6.37 9.26 8.16
N ARG A 137 -6.93 8.92 9.33
CA ARG A 137 -7.56 9.89 10.22
C ARG A 137 -6.57 10.91 10.79
N THR A 138 -5.37 10.47 11.18
CA THR A 138 -4.33 11.37 11.72
C THR A 138 -3.88 12.38 10.66
N LEU A 139 -3.68 11.92 9.42
CA LEU A 139 -3.28 12.79 8.32
C LEU A 139 -4.34 13.86 8.05
N GLU A 140 -5.61 13.45 7.95
CA GLU A 140 -6.73 14.37 7.74
C GLU A 140 -6.89 15.35 8.92
N GLN A 141 -6.70 14.88 10.15
CA GLN A 141 -6.77 15.72 11.35
C GLN A 141 -5.70 16.83 11.34
N ILE A 142 -4.45 16.49 11.00
CA ILE A 142 -3.35 17.47 10.91
C ILE A 142 -3.65 18.50 9.81
N VAL A 143 -4.06 18.04 8.62
CA VAL A 143 -4.40 18.93 7.50
C VAL A 143 -5.54 19.86 7.87
N ARG A 144 -6.63 19.34 8.41
CA ARG A 144 -7.78 20.13 8.86
C ARG A 144 -7.37 21.17 9.91
N PHE A 145 -6.59 20.78 10.91
CA PHE A 145 -6.15 21.69 11.96
C PHE A 145 -5.41 22.91 11.39
N TYR A 146 -4.43 22.70 10.50
CA TYR A 146 -3.65 23.79 9.92
C TYR A 146 -4.48 24.65 8.95
N ILE A 147 -5.38 24.03 8.17
CA ILE A 147 -6.31 24.78 7.30
C ILE A 147 -7.26 25.66 8.13
N GLU A 148 -7.83 25.13 9.21
CA GLU A 148 -8.72 25.91 10.10
C GLU A 148 -7.96 27.01 10.85
N LYS A 149 -6.72 26.76 11.25
CA LYS A 149 -5.84 27.76 11.87
C LYS A 149 -5.60 28.94 10.91
N GLU A 150 -5.31 28.66 9.65
CA GLU A 150 -5.09 29.67 8.62
C GLU A 150 -6.36 30.43 8.23
N LYS A 151 -7.53 29.74 8.19
CA LYS A 151 -8.85 30.38 8.07
C LYS A 151 -9.05 31.44 9.16
N LYS A 152 -8.87 31.04 10.43
CA LYS A 152 -9.02 31.93 11.59
C LYS A 152 -8.02 33.09 11.60
N ASN A 153 -6.79 32.88 11.15
CA ASN A 153 -5.78 33.94 11.06
C ASN A 153 -6.12 34.95 9.97
N SER A 154 -6.58 34.48 8.82
CA SER A 154 -6.95 35.34 7.70
C SER A 154 -8.20 36.17 7.99
N ASP A 155 -9.19 35.59 8.66
CA ASP A 155 -10.38 36.31 9.13
C ASP A 155 -10.00 37.48 10.05
N LYS A 156 -9.01 37.29 10.93
CA LYS A 156 -8.48 38.36 11.80
C LYS A 156 -7.71 39.43 11.03
N GLU A 157 -7.05 39.07 9.94
CA GLU A 157 -6.37 40.01 9.03
C GLU A 157 -7.32 40.71 8.05
N GLY A 158 -8.63 40.41 8.09
CA GLY A 158 -9.60 40.93 7.13
C GLY A 158 -9.43 40.38 5.72
N LYS A 159 -8.69 39.28 5.55
CA LYS A 159 -8.53 38.56 4.29
C LYS A 159 -9.49 37.37 4.29
N ASN A 160 -10.41 37.31 3.33
CA ASN A 160 -11.27 36.14 3.16
C ASN A 160 -10.43 34.95 2.68
N PHE A 161 -9.99 34.08 3.59
CA PHE A 161 -9.48 32.74 3.24
C PHE A 161 -10.61 31.80 2.81
N SER A 162 -11.85 32.27 2.88
CA SER A 162 -13.04 31.61 2.35
C SER A 162 -13.16 31.69 0.82
N GLY A 163 -12.20 32.32 0.11
CA GLY A 163 -12.26 32.50 -1.33
C GLY A 163 -11.00 31.94 -1.99
N ILE A 164 -11.20 30.90 -2.81
CA ILE A 164 -10.36 30.46 -3.94
C ILE A 164 -8.94 31.04 -3.87
N CYS A 165 -8.03 30.33 -3.18
CA CYS A 165 -6.60 30.60 -3.36
C CYS A 165 -6.31 30.56 -4.87
N PRO A 166 -5.60 31.56 -5.43
CA PRO A 166 -5.27 31.53 -6.83
C PRO A 166 -4.52 30.23 -7.11
N LYS A 167 -5.06 29.43 -8.02
CA LYS A 167 -4.42 28.19 -8.46
C LYS A 167 -3.08 28.51 -9.09
N THR A 168 -2.18 27.54 -9.09
CA THR A 168 -0.90 27.67 -9.79
C THR A 168 -1.11 27.92 -11.28
N GLU A 169 -0.24 28.70 -11.90
CA GLU A 169 -0.34 29.05 -13.33
C GLU A 169 -0.29 27.82 -14.25
N LYS A 170 0.49 26.81 -13.85
CA LYS A 170 0.56 25.51 -14.54
C LYS A 170 -0.25 24.46 -13.79
N PRO A 171 -0.73 23.40 -14.47
CA PRO A 171 -1.37 22.27 -13.81
C PRO A 171 -0.48 21.72 -12.70
N SER A 172 -1.00 21.64 -11.49
CA SER A 172 -0.27 21.11 -10.35
C SER A 172 -1.11 20.18 -9.48
N ALA A 173 -0.46 19.25 -8.80
CA ALA A 173 -1.13 18.26 -7.96
C ALA A 173 -0.50 18.14 -6.57
N ASN A 174 -1.34 17.86 -5.57
CA ASN A 174 -0.86 17.33 -4.29
C ASN A 174 -0.82 15.80 -4.35
N ILE A 175 0.19 15.18 -3.76
CA ILE A 175 0.22 13.72 -3.58
C ILE A 175 -0.03 13.39 -2.12
N LEU A 176 -1.10 12.67 -1.83
CA LEU A 176 -1.59 12.40 -0.47
C LEU A 176 -1.51 10.90 -0.16
N GLY A 177 -0.89 10.53 0.97
CA GLY A 177 -0.86 9.15 1.47
C GLY A 177 0.51 8.47 1.40
N ILE A 178 1.57 9.18 1.02
CA ILE A 178 2.94 8.64 1.04
C ILE A 178 3.52 8.87 2.44
N PHE A 179 3.92 7.80 3.10
CA PHE A 179 4.36 7.82 4.51
C PHE A 179 5.39 6.72 4.82
N THR A 180 6.15 6.92 5.90
CA THR A 180 7.15 5.99 6.47
C THR A 180 6.56 4.61 6.76
N LEU A 181 7.42 3.60 6.68
CA LEU A 181 7.13 2.17 6.80
C LEU A 181 6.08 1.67 5.80
N GLY A 182 5.76 2.46 4.78
CA GLY A 182 4.90 2.05 3.68
C GLY A 182 5.64 1.15 2.70
N PHE A 183 4.91 0.21 2.10
CA PHE A 183 5.48 -0.74 1.16
C PHE A 183 5.93 -0.02 -0.10
N HIS A 184 7.25 0.13 -0.28
CA HIS A 184 7.86 0.78 -1.45
C HIS A 184 7.52 2.26 -1.70
N ASN A 185 6.81 2.92 -0.77
CA ASN A 185 6.38 4.32 -0.83
C ASN A 185 7.45 5.33 -1.28
N GLN A 186 8.70 5.19 -0.81
CA GLN A 186 9.79 6.11 -1.20
C GLN A 186 10.12 6.03 -2.71
N HIS A 187 10.03 4.83 -3.28
CA HIS A 187 10.30 4.60 -4.70
C HIS A 187 9.10 5.01 -5.55
N ASP A 188 7.90 4.66 -5.09
CA ASP A 188 6.64 5.08 -5.70
C ASP A 188 6.50 6.59 -5.78
N CYS A 189 6.88 7.31 -4.71
CA CYS A 189 6.93 8.76 -4.69
C CYS A 189 7.80 9.31 -5.82
N LYS A 190 8.99 8.75 -6.02
CA LYS A 190 9.91 9.19 -7.08
C LYS A 190 9.36 8.89 -8.47
N GLU A 191 8.76 7.73 -8.68
CA GLU A 191 8.18 7.36 -9.97
C GLU A 191 6.94 8.21 -10.30
N LEU A 192 6.06 8.46 -9.34
CA LEU A 192 4.93 9.39 -9.50
C LEU A 192 5.40 10.80 -9.86
N LYS A 193 6.41 11.33 -9.16
CA LYS A 193 6.98 12.65 -9.46
C LYS A 193 7.55 12.73 -10.87
N LYS A 194 8.22 11.67 -11.32
CA LYS A 194 8.75 11.55 -12.69
C LYS A 194 7.61 11.51 -13.72
N LEU A 195 6.60 10.68 -13.50
CA LEU A 195 5.42 10.54 -14.36
C LEU A 195 4.67 11.87 -14.52
N LEU A 196 4.42 12.59 -13.42
CA LEU A 196 3.76 13.89 -13.45
C LEU A 196 4.59 14.94 -14.18
N LYS A 197 5.91 14.97 -13.94
CA LYS A 197 6.83 15.87 -14.64
C LYS A 197 6.85 15.62 -16.15
N ASP A 198 6.83 14.37 -16.58
CA ASP A 198 6.80 14.01 -18.00
C ASP A 198 5.52 14.49 -18.70
N LEU A 199 4.42 14.60 -17.96
CA LEU A 199 3.10 15.09 -18.39
C LEU A 199 2.93 16.60 -18.21
N ASP A 200 4.00 17.31 -17.84
CA ASP A 200 4.02 18.75 -17.56
C ASP A 200 3.07 19.18 -16.42
N ILE A 201 2.94 18.33 -15.39
CA ILE A 201 2.21 18.62 -14.15
C ILE A 201 3.23 18.88 -13.03
N GLU A 202 3.11 20.02 -12.38
CA GLU A 202 3.96 20.40 -11.24
C GLU A 202 3.46 19.74 -9.95
N ILE A 203 4.38 19.40 -9.04
CA ILE A 203 4.01 18.90 -7.71
C ILE A 203 3.91 20.11 -6.79
N ASN A 204 2.73 20.32 -6.20
CA ASN A 204 2.52 21.38 -5.22
C ASN A 204 3.01 20.93 -3.85
N GLU A 205 2.43 19.86 -3.27
CA GLU A 205 2.84 19.30 -1.99
C GLU A 205 2.81 17.76 -2.01
N VAL A 206 3.63 17.12 -1.19
CA VAL A 206 3.59 15.67 -0.94
C VAL A 206 3.41 15.44 0.55
N LEU A 207 2.36 14.71 0.93
CA LEU A 207 1.98 14.50 2.31
C LEU A 207 1.74 13.02 2.64
N PRO A 208 2.08 12.59 3.88
CA PRO A 208 2.88 13.32 4.87
C PRO A 208 4.40 13.33 4.58
N GLU A 209 4.92 12.42 3.75
CA GLU A 209 6.36 12.20 3.55
C GLU A 209 7.13 13.45 3.11
N GLY A 210 7.99 13.95 4.00
CA GLY A 210 8.84 15.12 3.78
C GLY A 210 8.10 16.45 3.75
N GLY A 211 6.79 16.45 4.06
CA GLY A 211 5.94 17.64 4.13
C GLY A 211 6.27 18.50 5.34
N ASP A 212 6.05 19.81 5.21
CA ASP A 212 6.13 20.78 6.29
C ASP A 212 4.71 21.18 6.69
N VAL A 213 4.41 21.17 7.99
CA VAL A 213 3.07 21.56 8.46
C VAL A 213 2.73 23.02 8.12
N ASN A 214 3.74 23.89 8.00
CA ASN A 214 3.56 25.28 7.59
C ASN A 214 3.20 25.42 6.10
N SER A 215 3.49 24.40 5.27
CA SER A 215 3.16 24.38 3.84
C SER A 215 1.73 23.92 3.56
N LEU A 216 1.03 23.36 4.56
CA LEU A 216 -0.34 22.83 4.40
C LEU A 216 -1.36 23.88 3.92
N LYS A 217 -1.12 25.17 4.20
CA LYS A 217 -1.92 26.28 3.68
C LYS A 217 -1.85 26.45 2.16
N ASN A 218 -0.85 25.86 1.52
CA ASN A 218 -0.68 25.86 0.07
C ASN A 218 -1.45 24.75 -0.61
N LEU A 219 -2.03 23.78 0.11
CA LEU A 219 -2.78 22.68 -0.49
C LEU A 219 -3.86 23.16 -1.48
N PRO A 220 -4.68 24.19 -1.17
CA PRO A 220 -5.72 24.68 -2.07
C PRO A 220 -5.22 25.38 -3.33
N LYS A 221 -3.90 25.62 -3.47
CA LYS A 221 -3.30 26.19 -4.68
C LYS A 221 -3.17 25.16 -5.81
N ALA A 222 -3.16 23.87 -5.47
CA ALA A 222 -3.09 22.81 -6.47
C ALA A 222 -4.38 22.73 -7.29
N TRP A 223 -4.28 22.17 -8.50
CA TRP A 223 -5.45 21.93 -9.33
C TRP A 223 -6.26 20.74 -8.83
N PHE A 224 -5.59 19.68 -8.38
CA PHE A 224 -6.23 18.45 -7.92
C PHE A 224 -5.34 17.67 -6.93
N ASN A 225 -5.90 16.63 -6.32
CA ASN A 225 -5.19 15.73 -5.42
C ASN A 225 -5.02 14.33 -6.02
N ILE A 226 -3.91 13.66 -5.72
CA ILE A 226 -3.61 12.28 -6.10
C ILE A 226 -3.56 11.43 -4.84
N VAL A 227 -4.37 10.38 -4.79
CA VAL A 227 -4.39 9.40 -3.68
C VAL A 227 -3.98 8.04 -4.25
N PRO A 228 -2.68 7.68 -4.19
CA PRO A 228 -2.20 6.43 -4.79
C PRO A 228 -2.56 5.19 -3.97
N TYR A 229 -2.80 5.33 -2.66
CA TYR A 229 -3.12 4.21 -1.77
C TYR A 229 -4.54 4.36 -1.21
N ARG A 230 -5.36 3.31 -1.32
CA ARG A 230 -6.73 3.28 -0.82
C ARG A 230 -6.81 3.54 0.68
N GLU A 231 -5.85 3.01 1.43
CA GLU A 231 -5.90 2.93 2.88
C GLU A 231 -5.52 4.23 3.59
N VAL A 232 -4.76 5.12 2.95
CA VAL A 232 -4.25 6.37 3.56
C VAL A 232 -4.24 7.50 2.54
N GLY A 233 -4.80 8.65 2.90
CA GLY A 233 -4.88 9.87 2.07
C GLY A 233 -6.29 10.19 1.60
N LEU A 234 -7.19 9.20 1.56
CA LEU A 234 -8.54 9.36 1.03
C LEU A 234 -9.40 10.28 1.92
N MET A 235 -9.34 10.15 3.25
CA MET A 235 -10.07 11.06 4.14
C MET A 235 -9.65 12.52 3.91
N THR A 236 -8.35 12.75 3.71
CA THR A 236 -7.81 14.09 3.45
C THR A 236 -8.30 14.63 2.10
N ALA A 237 -8.31 13.81 1.06
CA ALA A 237 -8.81 14.20 -0.25
C ALA A 237 -10.31 14.56 -0.21
N ILE A 238 -11.13 13.76 0.47
CA ILE A 238 -12.57 14.02 0.65
C ILE A 238 -12.80 15.31 1.45
N TYR A 239 -11.98 15.59 2.47
CA TYR A 239 -12.04 16.84 3.20
C TYR A 239 -11.73 18.05 2.28
N LEU A 240 -10.65 17.97 1.49
CA LEU A 240 -10.27 19.04 0.56
C LEU A 240 -11.29 19.23 -0.57
N GLU A 241 -11.92 18.16 -1.05
CA GLU A 241 -13.02 18.23 -2.02
C GLU A 241 -14.22 18.98 -1.44
N LYS A 242 -14.62 18.68 -0.20
CA LYS A 242 -15.75 19.34 0.46
C LYS A 242 -15.49 20.81 0.77
N GLU A 243 -14.27 21.13 1.21
CA GLU A 243 -13.92 22.48 1.67
C GLU A 243 -13.51 23.44 0.55
N PHE A 244 -12.91 22.92 -0.53
CA PHE A 244 -12.29 23.74 -1.59
C PHE A 244 -12.69 23.32 -3.00
N GLU A 245 -13.65 22.38 -3.15
CA GLU A 245 -14.06 21.82 -4.45
C GLU A 245 -12.87 21.26 -5.26
N MET A 246 -11.85 20.78 -4.55
CA MET A 246 -10.67 20.20 -5.16
C MET A 246 -10.94 18.76 -5.61
N PRO A 247 -10.93 18.48 -6.93
CA PRO A 247 -11.09 17.12 -7.40
C PRO A 247 -9.88 16.26 -6.99
N TYR A 248 -10.10 14.96 -6.90
CA TYR A 248 -9.03 14.00 -6.66
C TYR A 248 -9.16 12.76 -7.54
N THR A 249 -8.04 12.09 -7.77
CA THR A 249 -8.00 10.75 -8.36
C THR A 249 -7.61 9.74 -7.28
N SER A 250 -8.35 8.63 -7.23
CA SER A 250 -8.07 7.48 -6.38
C SER A 250 -7.76 6.22 -7.20
N ILE A 251 -7.49 6.36 -8.50
CA ILE A 251 -7.02 5.25 -9.33
C ILE A 251 -5.54 5.05 -9.03
N THR A 252 -5.19 3.93 -8.41
CA THR A 252 -3.80 3.56 -8.18
C THR A 252 -3.10 3.24 -9.51
N PRO A 253 -2.04 3.97 -9.91
CA PRO A 253 -1.31 3.68 -11.15
C PRO A 253 -0.36 2.50 -10.97
N MET A 254 -0.91 1.31 -10.72
CA MET A 254 -0.18 0.04 -10.57
C MET A 254 -0.63 -0.92 -11.66
N GLY A 255 0.30 -1.32 -12.53
CA GLY A 255 -0.02 -2.07 -13.76
C GLY A 255 -0.18 -1.13 -14.97
N LEU A 256 -0.06 -1.68 -16.18
CA LEU A 256 -0.13 -0.91 -17.41
C LEU A 256 -1.51 -0.27 -17.60
N VAL A 257 -2.56 -1.07 -17.38
CA VAL A 257 -3.91 -0.62 -17.71
C VAL A 257 -4.40 0.46 -16.74
N ASP A 258 -4.13 0.27 -15.45
CA ASP A 258 -4.58 1.21 -14.42
C ASP A 258 -3.71 2.48 -14.42
N THR A 259 -2.42 2.39 -14.79
CA THR A 259 -1.58 3.59 -15.06
C THR A 259 -2.14 4.41 -16.23
N ALA A 260 -2.56 3.76 -17.31
CA ALA A 260 -3.19 4.48 -18.44
C ALA A 260 -4.54 5.08 -18.05
N ALA A 261 -5.35 4.39 -17.24
CA ALA A 261 -6.62 4.91 -16.72
C ALA A 261 -6.41 6.14 -15.82
N PHE A 262 -5.42 6.09 -14.94
CA PHE A 262 -5.00 7.19 -14.08
C PHE A 262 -4.62 8.44 -14.89
N ILE A 263 -3.79 8.31 -15.92
CA ILE A 263 -3.38 9.44 -16.78
C ILE A 263 -4.61 10.06 -17.48
N ARG A 264 -5.53 9.24 -17.97
CA ARG A 264 -6.77 9.70 -18.63
C ARG A 264 -7.71 10.41 -17.67
N GLU A 265 -7.82 9.93 -16.43
CA GLU A 265 -8.62 10.59 -15.39
C GLU A 265 -8.04 11.97 -15.05
N ILE A 266 -6.72 12.06 -14.85
CA ILE A 266 -6.03 13.33 -14.63
C ILE A 266 -6.27 14.30 -15.79
N ALA A 267 -6.15 13.83 -17.04
CA ALA A 267 -6.41 14.67 -18.21
C ALA A 267 -7.83 15.23 -18.22
N SER A 268 -8.82 14.40 -17.86
CA SER A 268 -10.21 14.83 -17.72
C SER A 268 -10.39 15.88 -16.61
N ILE A 269 -9.74 15.68 -15.45
CA ILE A 269 -9.76 16.64 -14.33
C ILE A 269 -9.15 17.98 -14.75
N CYS A 270 -7.93 17.97 -15.30
CA CYS A 270 -7.22 19.17 -15.73
C CYS A 270 -8.00 19.95 -16.79
N LYS A 271 -8.64 19.26 -17.74
CA LYS A 271 -9.46 19.90 -18.77
C LYS A 271 -10.68 20.62 -18.16
N LYS A 272 -11.41 19.97 -17.25
CA LYS A 272 -12.58 20.59 -16.57
C LYS A 272 -12.19 21.87 -15.83
N ILE A 273 -11.01 21.88 -15.20
CA ILE A 273 -10.50 23.06 -14.49
C ILE A 273 -10.14 24.17 -15.48
N GLY A 274 -9.38 23.86 -16.53
CA GLY A 274 -8.98 24.85 -17.55
C GLY A 274 -10.16 25.51 -18.28
N ASP A 275 -11.23 24.74 -18.54
CA ASP A 275 -12.47 25.25 -19.16
C ASP A 275 -13.22 26.23 -18.22
N THR A 276 -13.17 25.98 -16.91
CA THR A 276 -13.83 26.82 -15.88
C THR A 276 -13.13 28.17 -15.72
N GLU A 277 -11.80 28.20 -15.76
CA GLU A 277 -11.01 29.44 -15.67
C GLU A 277 -11.14 30.31 -16.93
N SER A 278 -11.19 29.68 -18.11
CA SER A 278 -11.40 30.37 -19.40
C SER A 278 -12.79 31.02 -19.50
N SER A 279 -13.81 30.40 -18.90
CA SER A 279 -15.18 30.92 -18.89
C SER A 279 -15.36 32.13 -17.96
N THR A 280 -14.57 32.18 -16.87
CA THR A 280 -14.66 33.26 -15.87
C THR A 280 -14.01 34.56 -16.35
N THR A 281 -12.99 34.48 -17.21
CA THR A 281 -12.29 35.65 -17.79
C THR A 281 -13.09 36.36 -18.90
N CYS A 282 -14.08 35.72 -19.50
CA CYS A 282 -14.91 36.31 -20.57
C CYS A 282 -15.95 37.32 -20.06
N LEU A 283 -16.24 37.37 -18.76
CA LEU A 283 -17.27 38.24 -18.17
C LEU A 283 -16.71 39.58 -17.63
N SER A 284 -15.40 39.81 -17.69
CA SER A 284 -14.75 41.05 -17.22
C SER A 284 -13.94 41.79 -18.30
N GLY A 285 -14.29 41.65 -19.58
CA GLY A 285 -13.62 42.32 -20.70
C GLY A 285 -14.33 43.60 -21.16
N GLY A 286 -13.94 44.75 -20.60
CA GLY A 286 -14.29 46.06 -21.13
C GLY A 286 -13.72 46.28 -22.54
N LYS A 287 -14.50 46.96 -23.39
CA LYS A 287 -14.18 47.37 -24.76
C LYS A 287 -12.73 47.85 -24.91
N GLN A 288 -11.92 47.17 -25.73
CA GLN A 288 -10.73 47.77 -26.32
C GLN A 288 -10.95 48.04 -27.80
N SER A 289 -10.76 49.32 -28.12
CA SER A 289 -10.78 49.93 -29.45
C SER A 289 -9.66 49.41 -30.33
N VAL A 290 -10.00 49.13 -31.59
CA VAL A 290 -9.08 48.82 -32.68
C VAL A 290 -8.22 50.05 -32.98
N SER A 291 -6.90 49.89 -32.97
CA SER A 291 -5.97 50.78 -33.66
C SER A 291 -4.86 49.95 -34.31
N ASP A 292 -4.73 50.13 -35.62
CA ASP A 292 -3.81 49.46 -36.52
C ASP A 292 -2.33 49.81 -36.28
N ASN A 293 -1.49 48.84 -36.66
CA ASN A 293 -0.06 48.89 -37.00
C ASN A 293 0.98 48.87 -35.86
N GLY A 294 1.82 47.82 -35.88
CA GLY A 294 3.19 47.87 -35.37
C GLY A 294 3.68 46.59 -34.69
N GLU A 295 4.33 45.71 -35.48
CA GLU A 295 5.39 44.79 -35.04
C GLU A 295 5.09 43.82 -33.88
N LEU A 296 4.63 42.61 -34.23
CA LEU A 296 4.68 41.43 -33.36
C LEU A 296 6.12 40.92 -33.27
N SER A 297 6.88 41.45 -32.31
CA SER A 297 8.08 40.81 -31.78
C SER A 297 7.67 39.52 -31.06
N GLY A 298 8.11 38.37 -31.55
CA GLY A 298 7.81 37.06 -30.99
C GLY A 298 8.23 36.94 -29.52
N LYS A 299 7.23 36.87 -28.64
CA LYS A 299 7.34 36.19 -27.34
C LYS A 299 6.86 34.76 -27.57
N GLY A 300 7.67 33.80 -27.11
CA GLY A 300 7.50 32.37 -27.37
C GLY A 300 6.10 31.88 -27.06
N ILE A 301 5.59 31.01 -27.93
CA ILE A 301 4.38 30.23 -27.70
C ILE A 301 4.69 29.32 -26.50
N ASP A 302 4.19 29.64 -25.31
CA ASP A 302 4.21 28.71 -24.18
C ASP A 302 3.47 27.45 -24.63
N SER A 303 4.20 26.35 -24.78
CA SER A 303 3.66 25.08 -25.23
C SER A 303 2.56 24.63 -24.29
N ILE A 304 1.37 24.35 -24.83
CA ILE A 304 0.24 23.78 -24.08
C ILE A 304 0.74 22.55 -23.31
N PRO A 305 0.54 22.45 -21.98
CA PRO A 305 0.94 21.29 -21.20
C PRO A 305 0.44 19.98 -21.83
N LYS A 306 1.31 18.97 -21.95
CA LYS A 306 0.97 17.70 -22.62
C LYS A 306 -0.32 17.07 -22.12
N ILE A 307 -0.59 17.17 -20.81
CA ILE A 307 -1.79 16.59 -20.20
C ILE A 307 -3.10 17.21 -20.73
N LEU A 308 -3.07 18.44 -21.23
CA LEU A 308 -4.25 19.12 -21.77
C LEU A 308 -4.52 18.76 -23.25
N ASP A 309 -3.52 18.25 -23.97
CA ASP A 309 -3.65 17.80 -25.35
C ASP A 309 -3.83 16.29 -25.43
N LYS A 310 -5.03 15.86 -25.85
CA LYS A 310 -5.39 14.46 -26.03
C LYS A 310 -4.42 13.66 -26.88
N ASN A 311 -3.93 14.24 -27.96
CA ASN A 311 -3.01 13.52 -28.84
C ASN A 311 -1.64 13.36 -28.17
N GLN A 312 -1.23 14.31 -27.32
CA GLN A 312 0.07 14.26 -26.65
C GLN A 312 0.09 13.25 -25.52
N TYR A 313 -0.90 13.25 -24.62
CA TYR A 313 -0.89 12.28 -23.51
C TYR A 313 -1.22 10.85 -23.98
N GLU A 314 -2.07 10.64 -25.00
CA GLU A 314 -2.28 9.29 -25.55
C GLU A 314 -1.02 8.79 -26.28
N ASN A 315 -0.30 9.65 -27.01
CA ASN A 315 1.01 9.31 -27.59
C ASN A 315 2.06 9.05 -26.50
N TYR A 316 2.00 9.76 -25.36
CA TYR A 316 2.84 9.46 -24.21
C TYR A 316 2.53 8.06 -23.65
N ILE A 317 1.25 7.74 -23.42
CA ILE A 317 0.83 6.40 -22.96
C ILE A 317 1.33 5.33 -23.92
N ASP A 318 1.13 5.51 -25.22
CA ASP A 318 1.55 4.58 -26.27
C ASP A 318 3.07 4.37 -26.24
N LYS A 319 3.84 5.47 -26.22
CA LYS A 319 5.30 5.40 -26.16
C LYS A 319 5.82 4.73 -24.90
N GLN A 320 5.27 5.07 -23.74
CA GLN A 320 5.69 4.48 -22.47
C GLN A 320 5.35 2.98 -22.43
N THR A 321 4.17 2.61 -22.90
CA THR A 321 3.72 1.21 -22.92
C THR A 321 4.55 0.37 -23.90
N HIS A 322 4.91 0.90 -25.07
CA HIS A 322 5.64 0.15 -26.09
C HIS A 322 7.16 0.17 -25.93
N PHE A 323 7.76 1.24 -25.40
CA PHE A 323 9.21 1.44 -25.44
C PHE A 323 9.88 1.59 -24.07
N VAL A 324 9.15 1.96 -23.02
CA VAL A 324 9.73 2.16 -21.68
C VAL A 324 9.42 0.97 -20.77
N SER A 325 8.14 0.61 -20.67
CA SER A 325 7.71 -0.56 -19.93
C SER A 325 7.91 -1.82 -20.77
N GLN A 326 8.80 -2.69 -20.31
CA GLN A 326 8.99 -4.03 -20.87
C GLN A 326 7.83 -4.98 -20.51
N ALA A 327 6.99 -4.64 -19.52
CA ALA A 327 5.85 -5.46 -19.12
C ALA A 327 4.89 -5.77 -20.29
N ALA A 328 4.69 -4.82 -21.22
CA ALA A 328 3.81 -5.01 -22.36
C ALA A 328 4.39 -6.03 -23.36
N TRP A 329 5.70 -5.98 -23.59
CA TRP A 329 6.38 -6.99 -24.39
C TRP A 329 6.43 -8.34 -23.68
N PHE A 330 6.75 -8.34 -22.37
CA PHE A 330 6.77 -9.53 -21.53
C PHE A 330 5.43 -10.27 -21.56
N SER A 331 4.30 -9.57 -21.46
CA SER A 331 2.96 -10.19 -21.55
C SER A 331 2.72 -10.99 -22.84
N ARG A 332 3.45 -10.66 -23.91
CA ARG A 332 3.36 -11.29 -25.24
C ARG A 332 4.50 -12.27 -25.49
N SER A 333 5.47 -12.38 -24.58
CA SER A 333 6.62 -13.26 -24.72
C SER A 333 6.23 -14.70 -24.43
N ILE A 334 7.07 -15.63 -24.88
CA ILE A 334 6.88 -17.06 -24.60
C ILE A 334 6.99 -17.37 -23.10
N ASP A 335 7.76 -16.56 -22.37
CA ASP A 335 7.94 -16.69 -20.92
C ASP A 335 6.61 -16.46 -20.19
N CYS A 336 5.87 -15.40 -20.56
CA CYS A 336 4.55 -15.15 -19.99
C CYS A 336 3.51 -16.15 -20.50
N GLN A 337 3.60 -16.59 -21.76
CA GLN A 337 2.70 -17.60 -22.30
C GLN A 337 2.73 -18.90 -21.46
N ASN A 338 3.89 -19.28 -20.94
CA ASN A 338 4.04 -20.43 -20.04
C ASN A 338 3.35 -20.26 -18.67
N LEU A 339 3.03 -19.02 -18.27
CA LEU A 339 2.31 -18.72 -17.02
C LEU A 339 0.79 -18.78 -17.18
N THR A 340 0.29 -18.76 -18.41
CA THR A 340 -1.15 -18.73 -18.71
C THR A 340 -1.89 -19.87 -18.02
N GLY A 341 -2.96 -19.54 -17.29
CA GLY A 341 -3.80 -20.50 -16.59
C GLY A 341 -3.17 -21.12 -15.34
N LYS A 342 -1.92 -20.78 -14.96
CA LYS A 342 -1.36 -21.21 -13.68
C LYS A 342 -2.18 -20.61 -12.53
N LYS A 343 -2.49 -21.45 -11.55
CA LYS A 343 -3.29 -21.08 -10.37
C LYS A 343 -2.47 -20.26 -9.39
N THR A 344 -3.03 -19.15 -8.92
CA THR A 344 -2.40 -18.28 -7.92
C THR A 344 -3.36 -17.88 -6.81
N VAL A 345 -2.78 -17.53 -5.66
CA VAL A 345 -3.50 -16.89 -4.54
C VAL A 345 -2.86 -15.53 -4.29
N VAL A 346 -3.70 -14.50 -4.15
CA VAL A 346 -3.30 -13.12 -3.88
C VAL A 346 -3.86 -12.68 -2.52
N PHE A 347 -3.02 -12.11 -1.65
CA PHE A 347 -3.46 -11.67 -0.32
C PHE A 347 -2.66 -10.48 0.22
N GLY A 348 -3.31 -9.41 0.69
CA GLY A 348 -2.58 -8.24 1.23
C GLY A 348 -3.49 -7.12 1.70
N ASP A 349 -2.96 -5.90 1.76
CA ASP A 349 -3.80 -4.70 1.83
C ASP A 349 -4.70 -4.59 0.60
N ALA A 350 -5.67 -3.67 0.64
CA ALA A 350 -6.68 -3.55 -0.39
C ALA A 350 -6.07 -3.06 -1.72
N THR A 351 -5.18 -2.06 -1.67
CA THR A 351 -4.55 -1.45 -2.84
C THR A 351 -3.74 -2.46 -3.65
N HIS A 352 -2.77 -3.10 -3.01
CA HIS A 352 -1.82 -3.97 -3.70
C HIS A 352 -2.47 -5.30 -4.10
N ALA A 353 -3.32 -5.89 -3.24
CA ALA A 353 -3.96 -7.15 -3.58
C ALA A 353 -4.98 -6.98 -4.73
N ALA A 354 -5.74 -5.87 -4.77
CA ALA A 354 -6.66 -5.61 -5.86
C ALA A 354 -5.92 -5.34 -7.19
N SER A 355 -4.88 -4.51 -7.13
CA SER A 355 -4.07 -4.18 -8.31
C SER A 355 -3.31 -5.40 -8.84
N MET A 356 -2.68 -6.18 -7.96
CA MET A 356 -2.00 -7.42 -8.33
C MET A 356 -2.97 -8.43 -8.96
N THR A 357 -4.17 -8.59 -8.40
CA THR A 357 -5.20 -9.48 -8.98
C THR A 357 -5.55 -9.06 -10.41
N LYS A 358 -5.78 -7.76 -10.65
CA LYS A 358 -6.06 -7.23 -11.99
C LYS A 358 -4.90 -7.44 -12.96
N ILE A 359 -3.66 -7.20 -12.53
CA ILE A 359 -2.45 -7.40 -13.37
C ILE A 359 -2.30 -8.86 -13.77
N LEU A 360 -2.35 -9.78 -12.81
CA LEU A 360 -2.17 -11.21 -13.07
C LEU A 360 -3.18 -11.72 -14.10
N VAL A 361 -4.45 -11.32 -13.99
CA VAL A 361 -5.49 -11.78 -14.92
C VAL A 361 -5.46 -11.04 -16.25
N ARG A 362 -5.49 -9.71 -16.24
CA ARG A 362 -5.68 -8.89 -17.46
C ARG A 362 -4.42 -8.76 -18.28
N GLU A 363 -3.26 -8.72 -17.64
CA GLU A 363 -1.98 -8.44 -18.28
C GLU A 363 -1.13 -9.70 -18.48
N MET A 364 -1.31 -10.75 -17.66
CA MET A 364 -0.46 -11.96 -17.72
C MET A 364 -1.21 -13.27 -17.98
N GLY A 365 -2.55 -13.25 -18.06
CA GLY A 365 -3.36 -14.45 -18.33
C GLY A 365 -3.28 -15.53 -17.24
N ILE A 366 -2.86 -15.16 -16.03
CA ILE A 366 -2.73 -16.06 -14.87
C ILE A 366 -4.11 -16.25 -14.23
N HIS A 367 -4.39 -17.45 -13.72
CA HIS A 367 -5.65 -17.75 -13.06
C HIS A 367 -5.55 -17.45 -11.56
N VAL A 368 -6.20 -16.38 -11.12
CA VAL A 368 -6.30 -16.05 -9.68
C VAL A 368 -7.46 -16.82 -9.08
N VAL A 369 -7.15 -17.88 -8.33
CA VAL A 369 -8.16 -18.74 -7.70
C VAL A 369 -8.75 -18.06 -6.48
N CYS A 370 -7.92 -17.35 -5.71
CA CYS A 370 -8.36 -16.62 -4.53
C CYS A 370 -7.66 -15.27 -4.45
N ALA A 371 -8.45 -14.20 -4.33
CA ALA A 371 -7.96 -12.87 -3.97
C ALA A 371 -8.49 -12.51 -2.57
N GLY A 372 -7.66 -11.92 -1.72
CA GLY A 372 -8.11 -11.56 -0.39
C GLY A 372 -7.42 -10.36 0.20
N THR A 373 -8.05 -9.79 1.22
CA THR A 373 -7.50 -8.68 1.98
C THR A 373 -7.77 -8.79 3.47
N TYR A 374 -6.84 -8.25 4.26
CA TYR A 374 -7.01 -8.05 5.70
C TYR A 374 -7.69 -6.71 6.04
N CYS A 375 -7.94 -5.84 5.06
CA CYS A 375 -8.64 -4.56 5.24
C CYS A 375 -10.16 -4.77 5.35
N LYS A 376 -10.62 -5.36 6.46
CA LYS A 376 -12.04 -5.73 6.68
C LYS A 376 -13.01 -4.54 6.59
N HIS A 377 -12.55 -3.32 6.90
CA HIS A 377 -13.36 -2.11 6.85
C HIS A 377 -13.64 -1.64 5.41
N ASP A 378 -12.78 -1.99 4.45
CA ASP A 378 -12.91 -1.67 3.02
C ASP A 378 -13.27 -2.91 2.18
N ALA A 379 -13.88 -3.90 2.81
CA ALA A 379 -14.19 -5.19 2.18
C ALA A 379 -15.08 -5.06 0.94
N ASP A 380 -16.05 -4.14 0.95
CA ASP A 380 -16.97 -3.95 -0.17
C ASP A 380 -16.28 -3.32 -1.38
N TRP A 381 -15.44 -2.31 -1.14
CA TRP A 381 -14.57 -1.74 -2.17
C TRP A 381 -13.66 -2.81 -2.77
N PHE A 382 -13.04 -3.65 -1.93
CA PHE A 382 -12.16 -4.71 -2.41
C PHE A 382 -12.91 -5.71 -3.30
N ARG A 383 -14.10 -6.17 -2.87
CA ARG A 383 -14.95 -7.08 -3.65
C ARG A 383 -15.32 -6.50 -5.01
N GLU A 384 -15.64 -5.21 -5.06
CA GLU A 384 -15.94 -4.51 -6.32
C GLU A 384 -14.72 -4.53 -7.25
N GLN A 385 -13.54 -4.22 -6.73
CA GLN A 385 -12.31 -4.13 -7.53
C GLN A 385 -11.85 -5.48 -8.11
N VAL A 386 -12.06 -6.59 -7.40
CA VAL A 386 -11.64 -7.93 -7.84
C VAL A 386 -12.75 -8.74 -8.50
N SER A 387 -13.95 -8.17 -8.63
CA SER A 387 -15.11 -8.82 -9.26
C SER A 387 -14.81 -9.20 -10.71
N GLY A 388 -15.01 -10.46 -11.05
CA GLY A 388 -14.72 -11.01 -12.38
C GLY A 388 -13.24 -11.32 -12.65
N TYR A 389 -12.34 -11.08 -11.68
CA TYR A 389 -10.91 -11.38 -11.79
C TYR A 389 -10.44 -12.53 -10.88
N CYS A 390 -11.32 -13.12 -10.06
CA CYS A 390 -10.98 -14.25 -9.21
C CYS A 390 -12.18 -15.16 -8.94
N ASP A 391 -11.93 -16.43 -8.61
CA ASP A 391 -13.01 -17.41 -8.35
C ASP A 391 -13.65 -17.20 -6.96
N GLN A 392 -12.84 -16.84 -5.97
CA GLN A 392 -13.29 -16.57 -4.60
C GLN A 392 -12.58 -15.37 -3.97
N VAL A 393 -13.32 -14.64 -3.14
CA VAL A 393 -12.82 -13.50 -2.37
C VAL A 393 -12.73 -13.87 -0.89
N LEU A 394 -11.57 -13.63 -0.27
CA LEU A 394 -11.33 -13.87 1.15
C LEU A 394 -11.11 -12.56 1.91
N ILE A 395 -11.99 -12.27 2.87
CA ILE A 395 -11.84 -11.11 3.78
C ILE A 395 -11.55 -11.63 5.19
N THR A 396 -10.29 -11.57 5.61
CA THR A 396 -9.89 -12.08 6.92
C THR A 396 -8.62 -11.40 7.44
N ASP A 397 -8.53 -11.24 8.76
CA ASP A 397 -7.31 -10.82 9.46
C ASP A 397 -6.64 -11.98 10.19
N ASP A 398 -7.13 -13.21 10.00
CA ASP A 398 -6.63 -14.43 10.59
C ASP A 398 -5.73 -15.18 9.61
N HIS A 399 -4.44 -15.20 9.93
CA HIS A 399 -3.42 -15.84 9.10
C HIS A 399 -3.62 -17.37 8.96
N SER A 400 -4.37 -18.00 9.88
CA SER A 400 -4.61 -19.45 9.83
C SER A 400 -5.57 -19.80 8.70
N GLN A 401 -6.61 -18.99 8.51
CA GLN A 401 -7.61 -19.18 7.46
C GLN A 401 -7.01 -19.07 6.05
N ILE A 402 -6.15 -18.08 5.82
CA ILE A 402 -5.43 -17.96 4.53
C ILE A 402 -4.44 -19.11 4.36
N GLY A 403 -3.77 -19.55 5.43
CA GLY A 403 -2.88 -20.72 5.40
C GLY A 403 -3.60 -22.01 5.00
N GLU A 404 -4.78 -22.25 5.56
CA GLU A 404 -5.64 -23.39 5.20
C GLU A 404 -6.13 -23.32 3.76
N ILE A 405 -6.53 -22.12 3.29
CA ILE A 405 -6.96 -21.91 1.91
C ILE A 405 -5.81 -22.18 0.93
N ILE A 406 -4.61 -21.67 1.21
CA ILE A 406 -3.43 -21.94 0.37
C ILE A 406 -3.11 -23.44 0.36
N ALA A 407 -3.14 -24.10 1.52
CA ALA A 407 -2.91 -25.54 1.62
C ALA A 407 -3.96 -26.39 0.89
N LYS A 408 -5.21 -25.91 0.84
CA LYS A 408 -6.31 -26.57 0.13
C LYS A 408 -6.26 -26.36 -1.38
N LEU A 409 -5.93 -25.15 -1.84
CA LEU A 409 -5.95 -24.78 -3.25
C LEU A 409 -4.67 -25.22 -3.99
N GLU A 410 -3.55 -25.32 -3.26
CA GLU A 410 -2.23 -25.68 -3.79
C GLU A 410 -1.91 -24.90 -5.09
N PRO A 411 -1.82 -23.56 -4.99
CA PRO A 411 -1.47 -22.71 -6.13
C PRO A 411 -0.03 -22.96 -6.58
N ALA A 412 0.27 -22.60 -7.83
CA ALA A 412 1.62 -22.66 -8.37
C ALA A 412 2.51 -21.52 -7.85
N ALA A 413 1.94 -20.39 -7.46
CA ALA A 413 2.63 -19.30 -6.78
C ALA A 413 1.68 -18.52 -5.86
N ILE A 414 2.25 -17.89 -4.84
CA ILE A 414 1.53 -17.03 -3.88
C ILE A 414 2.04 -15.60 -4.03
N PHE A 415 1.12 -14.63 -4.06
CA PHE A 415 1.47 -13.21 -4.00
C PHE A 415 0.85 -12.62 -2.74
N GLY A 416 1.65 -12.37 -1.71
CA GLY A 416 1.09 -11.85 -0.46
C GLY A 416 2.03 -11.12 0.46
N THR A 417 1.83 -11.24 1.76
CA THR A 417 2.66 -10.56 2.77
C THR A 417 3.83 -11.46 3.19
N GLN A 418 4.64 -11.01 4.16
CA GLN A 418 5.65 -11.92 4.73
C GLN A 418 5.05 -13.16 5.39
N MET A 419 3.82 -13.10 5.91
CA MET A 419 3.18 -14.27 6.51
C MET A 419 2.91 -15.35 5.46
N GLU A 420 2.39 -14.95 4.29
CA GLU A 420 2.15 -15.85 3.17
C GLU A 420 3.46 -16.45 2.64
N ARG A 421 4.58 -15.72 2.71
CA ARG A 421 5.90 -16.28 2.40
C ARG A 421 6.30 -17.40 3.36
N HIS A 422 5.99 -17.29 4.65
CA HIS A 422 6.21 -18.37 5.62
C HIS A 422 5.27 -19.56 5.38
N VAL A 423 4.03 -19.31 4.98
CA VAL A 423 3.10 -20.36 4.53
C VAL A 423 3.66 -21.08 3.30
N GLY A 424 4.07 -20.34 2.27
CA GLY A 424 4.65 -20.86 1.04
C GLY A 424 5.88 -21.74 1.31
N LYS A 425 6.82 -21.26 2.13
CA LYS A 425 7.99 -22.06 2.54
C LYS A 425 7.63 -23.38 3.23
N ARG A 426 6.58 -23.40 4.06
CA ARG A 426 6.12 -24.63 4.74
C ARG A 426 5.46 -25.62 3.78
N LEU A 427 4.84 -25.11 2.71
CA LEU A 427 4.10 -25.90 1.72
C LEU A 427 4.90 -26.16 0.44
N ASP A 428 6.15 -25.69 0.37
CA ASP A 428 7.00 -25.72 -0.83
C ASP A 428 6.35 -25.03 -2.05
N ILE A 429 5.74 -23.87 -1.80
CA ILE A 429 5.13 -23.02 -2.83
C ILE A 429 5.87 -21.69 -2.88
N PRO A 430 6.35 -21.24 -4.06
CA PRO A 430 7.04 -19.97 -4.17
C PRO A 430 6.12 -18.80 -3.87
N CYS A 431 6.69 -17.75 -3.28
CA CYS A 431 5.92 -16.59 -2.84
C CYS A 431 6.63 -15.27 -3.16
N GLY A 432 5.94 -14.40 -3.90
CA GLY A 432 6.29 -13.00 -4.09
C GLY A 432 5.62 -12.13 -3.02
N VAL A 433 6.37 -11.22 -2.39
CA VAL A 433 5.81 -10.30 -1.39
C VAL A 433 5.33 -9.03 -2.09
N ILE A 434 4.06 -8.66 -1.89
CA ILE A 434 3.39 -7.56 -2.60
C ILE A 434 2.81 -6.48 -1.68
N SER A 435 2.79 -6.71 -0.36
CA SER A 435 2.12 -5.82 0.59
C SER A 435 2.71 -5.96 1.99
N ALA A 436 2.57 -4.91 2.81
CA ALA A 436 2.82 -4.96 4.25
C ALA A 436 1.86 -5.96 4.94
N PRO A 437 2.24 -6.58 6.08
CA PRO A 437 3.49 -6.45 6.81
C PRO A 437 4.70 -7.09 6.12
N VAL A 438 5.85 -6.43 6.24
CA VAL A 438 7.10 -6.80 5.56
C VAL A 438 8.33 -6.76 6.48
N HIS A 439 9.43 -7.33 6.00
CA HIS A 439 10.75 -7.27 6.64
C HIS A 439 11.71 -6.40 5.84
N ILE A 440 12.92 -6.19 6.38
CA ILE A 440 14.02 -5.38 5.79
C ILE A 440 14.31 -5.65 4.31
N GLN A 441 14.09 -6.89 3.83
CA GLN A 441 14.32 -7.25 2.42
C GLN A 441 13.41 -6.48 1.45
N ASN A 442 12.24 -6.02 1.92
CA ASN A 442 11.29 -5.24 1.13
C ASN A 442 11.43 -3.73 1.38
N PHE A 443 12.52 -3.30 2.01
CA PHE A 443 12.99 -1.92 2.01
C PHE A 443 14.32 -1.84 1.20
N PRO A 444 14.28 -2.12 -0.11
CA PRO A 444 15.47 -2.18 -0.93
C PRO A 444 16.13 -0.80 -1.09
N LEU A 445 17.46 -0.77 -1.16
CA LEU A 445 18.22 0.44 -1.51
C LEU A 445 18.14 0.75 -3.01
N GLY A 446 18.04 -0.30 -3.84
CA GLY A 446 17.82 -0.17 -5.27
C GLY A 446 16.41 0.35 -5.55
N PHE A 447 16.28 1.09 -6.65
CA PHE A 447 15.00 1.65 -7.08
C PHE A 447 14.04 0.52 -7.47
N ARG A 448 12.98 0.32 -6.68
CA ARG A 448 11.96 -0.69 -6.93
C ARG A 448 10.57 -0.12 -6.69
N PRO A 449 10.04 0.74 -7.55
CA PRO A 449 8.65 1.18 -7.44
C PRO A 449 7.69 0.02 -7.74
N PHE A 450 6.47 0.11 -7.25
CA PHE A 450 5.30 -0.68 -7.67
C PHE A 450 4.33 0.15 -8.50
N LEU A 451 4.39 1.48 -8.40
CA LEU A 451 3.60 2.41 -9.21
C LEU A 451 4.34 2.81 -10.51
N GLY A 452 3.57 3.28 -11.49
CA GLY A 452 4.07 3.82 -12.75
C GLY A 452 4.69 2.78 -13.68
N TYR A 453 5.33 3.26 -14.76
CA TYR A 453 5.86 2.40 -15.84
C TYR A 453 7.12 1.63 -15.44
N GLU A 454 7.94 2.13 -14.51
CA GLU A 454 9.01 1.29 -13.96
C GLU A 454 8.43 0.26 -12.98
N GLY A 455 7.34 0.58 -12.27
CA GLY A 455 6.67 -0.36 -11.38
C GLY A 455 6.11 -1.59 -12.10
N THR A 456 5.63 -1.42 -13.34
CA THR A 456 5.19 -2.56 -14.16
C THR A 456 6.33 -3.52 -14.47
N ASN A 457 7.54 -3.03 -14.77
CA ASN A 457 8.73 -3.86 -14.97
C ASN A 457 9.07 -4.66 -13.70
N GLN A 458 9.10 -3.99 -12.55
CA GLN A 458 9.39 -4.62 -11.26
C GLN A 458 8.36 -5.69 -10.90
N ILE A 459 7.07 -5.44 -11.19
CA ILE A 459 6.00 -6.42 -10.98
C ILE A 459 6.16 -7.62 -11.93
N SER A 460 6.47 -7.40 -13.22
CA SER A 460 6.74 -8.49 -14.16
C SER A 460 7.90 -9.38 -13.70
N ASP A 461 9.01 -8.78 -13.26
CA ASP A 461 10.14 -9.52 -12.71
C ASP A 461 9.76 -10.29 -11.45
N LEU A 462 9.02 -9.67 -10.53
CA LEU A 462 8.54 -10.33 -9.30
C LEU A 462 7.69 -11.56 -9.61
N VAL A 463 6.73 -11.42 -10.54
CA VAL A 463 5.84 -12.51 -10.94
C VAL A 463 6.64 -13.62 -11.61
N TYR A 464 7.44 -13.29 -12.62
CA TYR A 464 8.23 -14.27 -13.35
C TYR A 464 9.19 -15.04 -12.44
N ASN A 465 9.96 -14.33 -11.61
CA ASN A 465 10.92 -14.96 -10.69
C ASN A 465 10.22 -15.87 -9.67
N SER A 466 9.03 -15.51 -9.21
CA SER A 466 8.25 -16.36 -8.29
C SER A 466 7.87 -17.68 -8.96
N PHE A 467 7.54 -17.69 -10.26
CA PHE A 467 7.26 -18.94 -10.98
C PHE A 467 8.53 -19.69 -11.39
N SER A 468 9.57 -19.00 -11.89
CA SER A 468 10.80 -19.63 -12.40
C SER A 468 11.57 -20.35 -11.32
N LEU A 469 11.72 -19.76 -10.13
CA LEU A 469 12.40 -20.41 -9.00
C LEU A 469 11.74 -21.74 -8.64
N GLY A 470 10.40 -21.81 -8.64
CA GLY A 470 9.69 -23.07 -8.43
C GLY A 470 9.94 -24.11 -9.53
N MET A 471 10.13 -23.67 -10.78
CA MET A 471 10.45 -24.56 -11.90
C MET A 471 11.92 -25.01 -11.90
N GLU A 472 12.86 -24.13 -11.53
CA GLU A 472 14.30 -24.41 -11.47
C GLU A 472 14.67 -25.35 -10.32
N ASP A 473 14.16 -25.09 -9.10
CA ASP A 473 14.35 -25.99 -7.95
C ASP A 473 13.86 -27.40 -8.30
N HIS A 474 12.79 -27.48 -9.07
CA HIS A 474 12.30 -28.75 -9.58
C HIS A 474 13.24 -29.42 -10.61
N LEU A 475 13.75 -28.67 -11.59
CA LEU A 475 14.68 -29.23 -12.57
C LEU A 475 15.92 -29.80 -11.86
N LEU A 476 16.41 -29.13 -10.81
CA LEU A 476 17.50 -29.64 -9.98
C LEU A 476 17.15 -30.96 -9.26
N GLU A 477 15.92 -31.11 -8.75
CA GLU A 477 15.46 -32.38 -8.18
C GLU A 477 15.37 -33.50 -9.23
N ILE A 478 14.88 -33.23 -10.45
CA ILE A 478 14.78 -34.24 -11.53
C ILE A 478 16.17 -34.73 -11.96
N PHE A 479 17.11 -33.80 -12.10
CA PHE A 479 18.43 -34.10 -12.66
C PHE A 479 19.49 -34.47 -11.60
N ASN A 480 19.06 -34.80 -10.37
CA ASN A 480 19.93 -35.17 -9.25
C ASN A 480 21.05 -34.13 -8.97
N GLY A 481 20.68 -32.85 -8.82
CA GLY A 481 21.60 -31.81 -8.37
C GLY A 481 22.18 -32.14 -6.98
N HIS A 482 23.51 -32.07 -6.85
CA HIS A 482 24.31 -32.49 -5.68
C HIS A 482 24.14 -31.65 -4.39
N ASP A 483 23.03 -30.95 -4.16
CA ASP A 483 22.79 -30.25 -2.89
C ASP A 483 21.84 -31.03 -1.99
N ASN A 484 22.41 -31.96 -1.23
CA ASN A 484 21.75 -32.63 -0.10
C ASN A 484 21.40 -31.61 0.99
N LYS A 485 20.27 -30.92 0.87
CA LYS A 485 19.54 -30.47 2.06
C LYS A 485 18.52 -31.53 2.38
N GLU A 486 18.80 -32.33 3.40
CA GLU A 486 17.79 -33.18 4.03
C GLU A 486 16.62 -32.28 4.47
N VAL A 487 15.57 -32.26 3.66
CA VAL A 487 14.31 -31.63 4.03
C VAL A 487 13.70 -32.52 5.10
N VAL A 488 13.90 -32.14 6.36
CA VAL A 488 13.17 -32.69 7.50
C VAL A 488 11.70 -32.30 7.32
N THR A 489 10.96 -33.16 6.63
CA THR A 489 9.51 -33.15 6.54
C THR A 489 8.96 -33.54 7.91
N ARG A 490 8.97 -32.62 8.88
CA ARG A 490 8.09 -32.73 10.05
C ARG A 490 6.68 -32.37 9.59
N SER A 491 6.01 -33.36 9.04
CA SER A 491 4.55 -33.35 8.86
C SER A 491 3.91 -33.17 10.24
N TYR A 492 3.21 -32.05 10.43
CA TYR A 492 2.25 -31.90 11.52
C TYR A 492 1.05 -32.78 11.16
N SER A 493 1.09 -34.05 11.59
CA SER A 493 -0.13 -34.82 11.80
C SER A 493 -0.67 -34.42 13.16
N SER A 494 -1.85 -33.79 13.16
CA SER A 494 -2.74 -33.78 14.32
C SER A 494 -2.89 -35.23 14.79
N GLU A 495 -2.76 -35.50 16.08
CA GLU A 495 -2.76 -36.85 16.70
C GLU A 495 -4.07 -37.66 16.55
N ASN A 496 -4.93 -37.34 15.57
CA ASN A 496 -6.21 -37.99 15.34
C ASN A 496 -6.38 -38.63 13.93
N ASP A 497 -5.36 -38.67 13.07
CA ASP A 497 -5.50 -39.17 11.68
C ASP A 497 -5.02 -40.62 11.45
N SER A 498 -4.91 -41.42 12.51
CA SER A 498 -4.38 -42.80 12.49
C SER A 498 -5.29 -43.86 11.81
N GLN A 499 -6.17 -43.48 10.88
CA GLN A 499 -7.11 -44.41 10.24
C GLN A 499 -7.06 -44.50 8.71
N ASN A 500 -6.24 -43.70 8.01
CA ASN A 500 -6.13 -43.76 6.54
C ASN A 500 -4.69 -43.66 6.00
N GLU A 501 -3.77 -44.55 6.41
CA GLU A 501 -2.50 -44.70 5.68
C GLU A 501 -2.71 -45.58 4.43
N TYR A 502 -2.56 -44.99 3.25
CA TYR A 502 -2.49 -45.71 1.97
C TYR A 502 -1.11 -46.37 1.82
N GLU A 503 -1.08 -47.62 1.35
CA GLU A 503 0.18 -48.34 1.10
C GLU A 503 0.68 -48.06 -0.32
N TRP A 504 1.75 -47.28 -0.43
CA TRP A 504 2.41 -47.00 -1.72
C TRP A 504 3.39 -48.11 -2.08
N THR A 505 3.33 -48.64 -3.31
CA THR A 505 4.35 -49.59 -3.79
C THR A 505 5.70 -48.88 -3.98
N LYS A 506 6.80 -49.64 -3.90
CA LYS A 506 8.16 -49.09 -4.14
C LYS A 506 8.29 -48.45 -5.53
N GLU A 507 7.67 -49.06 -6.53
CA GLU A 507 7.63 -48.52 -7.90
C GLU A 507 6.85 -47.20 -7.97
N ALA A 508 5.71 -47.11 -7.29
CA ALA A 508 4.90 -45.89 -7.24
C ALA A 508 5.62 -44.75 -6.51
N LEU A 509 6.33 -45.04 -5.40
CA LEU A 509 7.16 -44.03 -4.71
C LEU A 509 8.32 -43.55 -5.60
N THR A 510 8.93 -44.47 -6.36
CA THR A 510 10.00 -44.13 -7.30
C THR A 510 9.48 -43.23 -8.41
N GLU A 511 8.29 -43.52 -8.95
CA GLU A 511 7.66 -42.69 -9.97
C GLU A 511 7.20 -41.34 -9.41
N LEU A 512 6.65 -41.30 -8.18
CA LEU A 512 6.27 -40.07 -7.50
C LEU A 512 7.49 -39.17 -7.24
N SER A 513 8.67 -39.74 -6.99
CA SER A 513 9.90 -38.97 -6.79
C SER A 513 10.32 -38.19 -8.04
N LYS A 514 9.95 -38.66 -9.24
CA LYS A 514 10.18 -37.96 -10.52
C LYS A 514 9.25 -36.77 -10.74
N VAL A 515 8.17 -36.65 -9.96
CA VAL A 515 7.21 -35.54 -10.05
C VAL A 515 7.78 -34.29 -9.37
N PRO A 516 7.53 -33.08 -9.91
CA PRO A 516 8.00 -31.84 -9.31
C PRO A 516 7.69 -31.58 -7.86
N GLY A 517 8.68 -31.23 -7.01
CA GLY A 517 8.51 -30.93 -5.59
C GLY A 517 7.27 -30.07 -5.27
N PHE A 518 7.15 -28.91 -5.92
CA PHE A 518 6.02 -27.97 -5.76
C PHE A 518 4.64 -28.53 -6.15
N VAL A 519 4.57 -29.60 -6.96
CA VAL A 519 3.33 -30.36 -7.22
C VAL A 519 3.39 -31.81 -6.72
N ARG A 520 4.47 -32.27 -6.09
CA ARG A 520 4.67 -33.67 -5.68
C ARG A 520 3.70 -34.00 -4.56
N SER A 521 3.60 -33.10 -3.58
CA SER A 521 2.60 -33.16 -2.51
C SER A 521 1.18 -33.20 -3.08
N LYS A 522 0.92 -32.41 -4.13
CA LYS A 522 -0.36 -32.35 -4.84
C LYS A 522 -0.67 -33.64 -5.60
N VAL A 523 0.29 -34.18 -6.34
CA VAL A 523 0.15 -35.43 -7.10
C VAL A 523 -0.02 -36.60 -6.14
N LYS A 524 0.73 -36.64 -5.04
CA LYS A 524 0.56 -37.63 -3.97
C LYS A 524 -0.88 -37.61 -3.45
N ARG A 525 -1.37 -36.45 -3.01
CA ARG A 525 -2.74 -36.30 -2.50
C ARG A 525 -3.81 -36.57 -3.55
N ASN A 526 -3.62 -36.14 -4.80
CA ASN A 526 -4.58 -36.42 -5.88
C ASN A 526 -4.65 -37.91 -6.17
N THR A 527 -3.51 -38.61 -6.13
CA THR A 527 -3.44 -40.06 -6.26
C THR A 527 -4.12 -40.76 -5.09
N GLU A 528 -3.93 -40.28 -3.86
CA GLU A 528 -4.63 -40.79 -2.67
C GLU A 528 -6.16 -40.53 -2.73
N LYS A 529 -6.60 -39.34 -3.15
CA LYS A 529 -8.00 -39.02 -3.39
C LYS A 529 -8.63 -39.88 -4.48
N TYR A 530 -7.90 -40.12 -5.57
CA TYR A 530 -8.34 -41.00 -6.64
C TYR A 530 -8.41 -42.46 -6.16
N ALA A 531 -7.40 -42.94 -5.42
CA ALA A 531 -7.43 -44.25 -4.78
C ALA A 531 -8.63 -44.41 -3.84
N GLN A 532 -9.02 -43.33 -3.13
CA GLN A 532 -10.22 -43.29 -2.32
C GLN A 532 -11.51 -43.44 -3.14
N SER A 533 -11.60 -42.80 -4.31
CA SER A 533 -12.80 -42.87 -5.16
C SER A 533 -13.01 -44.27 -5.76
N ILE A 534 -11.92 -44.97 -6.08
CA ILE A 534 -11.93 -46.37 -6.55
C ILE A 534 -11.92 -47.39 -5.40
N LYS A 535 -11.94 -46.93 -4.13
CA LYS A 535 -11.91 -47.75 -2.90
C LYS A 535 -10.72 -48.70 -2.80
N THR A 536 -9.56 -48.30 -3.30
CA THR A 536 -8.33 -49.10 -3.25
C THR A 536 -7.37 -48.51 -2.20
N ARG A 537 -6.81 -49.36 -1.33
CA ARG A 537 -5.85 -48.95 -0.29
C ARG A 537 -4.38 -48.98 -0.74
N GLN A 538 -4.08 -49.77 -1.75
CA GLN A 538 -2.74 -49.90 -2.32
C GLN A 538 -2.60 -48.97 -3.52
N ILE A 539 -1.55 -48.15 -3.54
CA ILE A 539 -1.27 -47.21 -4.64
C ILE A 539 -0.14 -47.78 -5.49
N THR A 540 -0.50 -48.20 -6.70
CA THR A 540 0.42 -48.67 -7.75
C THR A 540 0.71 -47.56 -8.76
N VAL A 541 1.72 -47.76 -9.61
CA VAL A 541 2.07 -46.82 -10.71
C VAL A 541 0.88 -46.60 -11.65
N GLU A 542 0.10 -47.65 -11.91
CA GLU A 542 -1.11 -47.61 -12.75
C GLU A 542 -2.18 -46.67 -12.17
N ILE A 543 -2.40 -46.74 -10.85
CA ILE A 543 -3.34 -45.85 -10.14
C ILE A 543 -2.84 -44.40 -10.21
N MET A 544 -1.53 -44.19 -10.16
CA MET A 544 -0.94 -42.85 -10.28
C MET A 544 -1.16 -42.23 -11.68
N TYR A 545 -1.02 -43.01 -12.75
CA TYR A 545 -1.31 -42.54 -14.10
C TYR A 545 -2.81 -42.34 -14.33
N ALA A 546 -3.66 -43.25 -13.84
CA ALA A 546 -5.11 -43.11 -13.92
C ALA A 546 -5.61 -41.86 -13.16
N ALA A 547 -5.02 -41.56 -12.00
CA ALA A 547 -5.30 -40.33 -11.25
C ALA A 547 -4.89 -39.07 -12.02
N LYS A 548 -3.77 -39.12 -12.75
CA LYS A 548 -3.30 -38.01 -13.59
C LYS A 548 -4.27 -37.71 -14.74
N GLU A 549 -4.76 -38.74 -15.42
CA GLU A 549 -5.74 -38.61 -16.51
C GLU A 549 -7.07 -38.06 -16.00
N ALA A 550 -7.52 -38.51 -14.82
CA ALA A 550 -8.76 -38.05 -14.20
C ALA A 550 -8.76 -36.57 -13.76
N VAL A 551 -7.59 -35.93 -13.66
CA VAL A 551 -7.43 -34.51 -13.31
C VAL A 551 -7.34 -33.62 -14.55
N GLN A 552 -7.14 -34.19 -15.75
CA GLN A 552 -7.11 -33.46 -17.02
C GLN A 552 -8.48 -33.35 -17.71
N VAL A 553 -9.51 -34.03 -17.18
CA VAL A 553 -10.93 -33.89 -17.54
C VAL A 553 -11.60 -32.92 -16.57
#